data_AF-A0A7X6YWU8-F1
#
_entry.id   AF-A0A7X6YWU8-F1
#
_cell.length_a   1.000
_cell.length_b   1.000
_cell.length_c   1.000
_cell.angle_alpha   90.00
_cell.angle_beta   90.00
_cell.angle_gamma   90.00
#
_symmetry.space_group_name_H-M   'P 1'
#
loop_
_entity.id
_entity.type
_entity.pdbx_description
1 polymer ?
#
loop_
_entity_poly.entity_id
_entity_poly.type
_entity_poly.pdbx_seq_one_letter_code
_entity_poly.pdbx_strand_id
1 'polypeptide(L)'
;MKKTHASVTGGSPLRTYQEVIVGRPGWLDLLYFEWCAWLAPVPGAVGLLLRKLFWPRLFAACGRGVVFGANVVLRQPGRIRLGERVVVSDGCILDGRSDERAESIVVGDDAMLSNDVMLSCKNGSIRLGEHVGVNARTIIQSTNDCPVDIGRDCIIGQSCLIIGGGSYDLDDPDALTRERPIRRDGGVTLEENVWLGGKVSVLGGVRVGRGSVVAAGAVVIRSVPANSVAMGVPAAVVRSRR
;
A
#
# COMPACT_ATOMS: atom_id res chain seq x y z
N MET A 1 13.74 8.57 -11.56
CA MET A 1 13.53 9.95 -11.06
C MET A 1 13.25 11.00 -12.14
N LYS A 2 13.86 10.94 -13.35
CA LYS A 2 13.42 11.79 -14.49
C LYS A 2 11.93 11.66 -14.80
N LYS A 3 11.34 10.45 -14.68
CA LYS A 3 9.91 10.20 -14.99
C LYS A 3 8.91 11.00 -14.13
N THR A 4 9.13 11.12 -12.81
CA THR A 4 8.17 11.82 -11.92
C THR A 4 8.40 13.33 -11.87
N HIS A 5 9.64 13.81 -12.05
CA HIS A 5 9.89 15.25 -12.15
C HIS A 5 9.46 15.80 -13.53
N ALA A 6 9.78 15.10 -14.63
CA ALA A 6 9.40 15.54 -15.97
C ALA A 6 7.88 15.50 -16.21
N SER A 7 7.15 14.55 -15.61
CA SER A 7 5.68 14.54 -15.66
C SER A 7 5.04 15.72 -14.92
N VAL A 8 5.76 16.31 -13.96
CA VAL A 8 5.26 17.44 -13.15
C VAL A 8 5.62 18.80 -13.74
N THR A 9 6.72 18.93 -14.49
CA THR A 9 7.27 20.24 -14.87
C THR A 9 7.06 20.66 -16.33
N GLY A 10 6.57 19.78 -17.22
CA GLY A 10 6.56 20.03 -18.67
C GLY A 10 5.20 20.36 -19.32
N GLY A 11 4.11 20.46 -18.57
CA GLY A 11 2.75 20.61 -19.10
C GLY A 11 1.87 21.60 -18.32
N SER A 12 0.60 21.72 -18.71
CA SER A 12 -0.40 22.49 -17.93
C SER A 12 -0.49 21.92 -16.51
N PRO A 13 -0.21 22.71 -15.46
CA PRO A 13 -0.20 22.23 -14.07
C PRO A 13 -1.51 21.55 -13.66
N LEU A 14 -2.64 22.03 -14.20
CA LEU A 14 -3.96 21.45 -13.97
C LEU A 14 -4.06 20.02 -14.52
N ARG A 15 -3.57 19.80 -15.74
CA ARG A 15 -3.61 18.50 -16.40
C ARG A 15 -2.71 17.50 -15.69
N THR A 16 -1.51 17.93 -15.31
CA THR A 16 -0.61 17.14 -14.45
C THR A 16 -1.30 16.73 -13.15
N TYR A 17 -1.98 17.67 -12.48
CA TYR A 17 -2.71 17.38 -11.24
C TYR A 17 -3.83 16.35 -11.46
N GLN A 18 -4.64 16.54 -12.50
CA GLN A 18 -5.70 15.58 -12.86
C GLN A 18 -5.14 14.19 -13.17
N GLU A 19 -4.03 14.09 -13.90
CA GLU A 19 -3.42 12.81 -14.25
C GLU A 19 -2.79 12.13 -13.02
N VAL A 20 -2.02 12.87 -12.20
CA VAL A 20 -1.23 12.30 -11.10
C VAL A 20 -2.05 12.06 -9.83
N ILE A 21 -3.01 12.95 -9.52
CA ILE A 21 -3.76 12.95 -8.26
C ILE A 21 -5.17 12.40 -8.44
N VAL A 22 -5.93 12.86 -9.44
CA VAL A 22 -7.32 12.42 -9.64
C VAL A 22 -7.38 11.08 -10.39
N GLY A 23 -6.54 10.91 -11.43
CA GLY A 23 -6.51 9.73 -12.29
C GLY A 23 -7.64 9.65 -13.31
N ARG A 24 -8.40 10.73 -13.52
CA ARG A 24 -9.49 10.83 -14.51
C ARG A 24 -9.44 12.17 -15.26
N PRO A 25 -9.69 12.19 -16.58
CA PRO A 25 -9.56 13.41 -17.40
C PRO A 25 -10.75 14.38 -17.34
N GLY A 26 -11.77 14.14 -16.52
CA GLY A 26 -13.01 14.92 -16.48
C GLY A 26 -12.97 16.14 -15.53
N TRP A 27 -13.58 17.26 -15.94
CA TRP A 27 -13.73 18.45 -15.08
C TRP A 27 -14.68 18.19 -13.91
N LEU A 28 -15.75 17.42 -14.13
CA LEU A 28 -16.68 16.99 -13.07
C LEU A 28 -15.99 16.08 -12.06
N ASP A 29 -15.18 15.13 -12.53
CA ASP A 29 -14.40 14.25 -11.66
C ASP A 29 -13.42 15.06 -10.80
N LEU A 30 -12.78 16.09 -11.37
CA LEU A 30 -11.91 16.99 -10.62
C LEU A 30 -12.69 17.73 -9.54
N LEU A 31 -13.79 18.42 -9.87
CA LEU A 31 -14.58 19.16 -8.87
C LEU A 31 -15.12 18.24 -7.77
N TYR A 32 -15.57 17.04 -8.14
CA TYR A 32 -16.06 16.06 -7.17
C TYR A 32 -14.94 15.56 -6.25
N PHE A 33 -13.74 15.35 -6.81
CA PHE A 33 -12.55 15.00 -6.05
C PHE A 33 -12.17 16.13 -5.06
N GLU A 34 -12.12 17.38 -5.53
CA GLU A 34 -11.82 18.55 -4.68
C GLU A 34 -12.84 18.73 -3.56
N TRP A 35 -14.14 18.55 -3.86
CA TRP A 35 -15.19 18.53 -2.84
C TRP A 35 -14.93 17.48 -1.76
N CYS A 36 -14.59 16.25 -2.17
CA CYS A 36 -14.29 15.18 -1.24
C CYS A 36 -13.00 15.43 -0.45
N ALA A 37 -11.98 16.01 -1.08
CA ALA A 37 -10.72 16.38 -0.44
C ALA A 37 -10.93 17.47 0.62
N TRP A 38 -11.81 18.44 0.35
CA TRP A 38 -12.19 19.46 1.32
C TRP A 38 -12.92 18.87 2.55
N LEU A 39 -13.61 17.73 2.40
CA LEU A 39 -14.23 16.99 3.50
C LEU A 39 -13.23 16.14 4.31
N ALA A 40 -11.99 15.93 3.82
CA ALA A 40 -11.00 15.10 4.49
C ALA A 40 -10.68 15.52 5.94
N PRO A 41 -10.44 16.80 6.27
CA PRO A 41 -10.07 17.21 7.62
C PRO A 41 -11.26 17.36 8.59
N VAL A 42 -12.51 17.30 8.10
CA VAL A 42 -13.70 17.54 8.95
C VAL A 42 -13.76 16.48 10.07
N PRO A 43 -13.68 16.87 11.35
CA PRO A 43 -13.60 15.92 12.44
C PRO A 43 -14.98 15.40 12.88
N GLY A 44 -14.96 14.40 13.76
CA GLY A 44 -16.14 13.92 14.47
C GLY A 44 -17.16 13.15 13.60
N ALA A 45 -18.34 12.90 14.18
CA ALA A 45 -19.38 12.09 13.56
C ALA A 45 -19.92 12.69 12.25
N VAL A 46 -19.97 14.02 12.15
CA VAL A 46 -20.41 14.71 10.92
C VAL A 46 -19.43 14.44 9.77
N GLY A 47 -18.13 14.62 10.00
CA GLY A 47 -17.11 14.32 9.00
C GLY A 47 -17.13 12.86 8.58
N LEU A 48 -17.29 11.94 9.54
CA LEU A 48 -17.42 10.51 9.29
C LEU A 48 -18.61 10.20 8.36
N LEU A 49 -19.78 10.77 8.64
CA LEU A 49 -20.99 10.58 7.83
C LEU A 49 -20.82 11.14 6.42
N LEU A 50 -20.27 12.36 6.30
CA LEU A 50 -20.05 13.00 5.00
C LEU A 50 -19.09 12.18 4.14
N ARG A 51 -17.95 11.73 4.69
CA ARG A 51 -17.02 10.86 3.96
C ARG A 51 -17.67 9.53 3.58
N LYS A 52 -18.43 8.91 4.48
CA LYS A 52 -19.18 7.68 4.20
C LYS A 52 -20.19 7.84 3.05
N LEU A 53 -20.78 9.02 2.88
CA LEU A 53 -21.77 9.28 1.82
C LEU A 53 -21.11 9.62 0.47
N PHE A 54 -20.06 10.45 0.47
CA PHE A 54 -19.49 11.00 -0.77
C PHE A 54 -18.27 10.22 -1.28
N TRP A 55 -17.39 9.76 -0.41
CA TRP A 55 -16.12 9.15 -0.84
C TRP A 55 -16.25 7.84 -1.61
N PRO A 56 -17.25 6.95 -1.36
CA PRO A 56 -17.37 5.69 -2.11
C PRO A 56 -17.36 5.85 -3.63
N ARG A 57 -17.85 6.98 -4.17
CA ARG A 57 -17.88 7.25 -5.62
C ARG A 57 -16.52 7.57 -6.24
N LEU A 58 -15.51 7.88 -5.43
CA LEU A 58 -14.15 8.13 -5.91
C LEU A 58 -13.41 6.85 -6.29
N PHE A 59 -13.77 5.74 -5.65
CA PHE A 59 -13.09 4.45 -5.78
C PHE A 59 -13.53 3.69 -7.04
N ALA A 60 -12.72 2.73 -7.49
CA ALA A 60 -13.15 1.78 -8.52
C ALA A 60 -14.31 0.92 -8.03
N ALA A 61 -14.24 0.49 -6.77
CA ALA A 61 -15.31 -0.16 -6.04
C ALA A 61 -15.15 0.12 -4.55
N CYS A 62 -16.27 0.27 -3.85
CA CYS A 62 -16.31 0.49 -2.41
C CYS A 62 -17.48 -0.30 -1.83
N GLY A 63 -17.17 -1.29 -0.99
CA GLY A 63 -18.16 -2.15 -0.36
C GLY A 63 -19.03 -1.43 0.67
N ARG A 64 -20.04 -2.15 1.18
CA ARG A 64 -20.94 -1.59 2.20
C ARG A 64 -20.23 -1.48 3.54
N GLY A 65 -20.55 -0.44 4.30
CA GLY A 65 -20.03 -0.27 5.66
C GLY A 65 -18.57 0.18 5.74
N VAL A 66 -17.94 0.58 4.63
CA VAL A 66 -16.59 1.17 4.64
C VAL A 66 -16.58 2.47 5.44
N VAL A 67 -15.54 2.65 6.23
CA VAL A 67 -15.34 3.81 7.11
C VAL A 67 -14.04 4.52 6.74
N PHE A 68 -14.11 5.85 6.65
CA PHE A 68 -12.97 6.72 6.35
C PHE A 68 -12.74 7.72 7.47
N GLY A 69 -11.55 7.64 8.08
CA GLY A 69 -11.03 8.58 9.05
C GLY A 69 -10.78 9.97 8.48
N ALA A 70 -10.43 10.91 9.35
CA ALA A 70 -10.01 12.24 8.96
C ALA A 70 -8.61 12.24 8.32
N ASN A 71 -8.36 13.22 7.45
CA ASN A 71 -7.06 13.45 6.82
C ASN A 71 -6.52 12.26 5.99
N VAL A 72 -7.39 11.37 5.52
CA VAL A 72 -7.00 10.33 4.57
C VAL A 72 -6.65 10.99 3.23
N VAL A 73 -5.50 10.63 2.68
CA VAL A 73 -4.99 11.15 1.41
C VAL A 73 -5.22 10.11 0.32
N LEU A 74 -5.89 10.51 -0.76
CA LEU A 74 -6.17 9.66 -1.91
C LEU A 74 -5.37 10.15 -3.13
N ARG A 75 -4.78 9.21 -3.89
CA ARG A 75 -4.23 9.47 -5.22
C ARG A 75 -4.65 8.38 -6.17
N GLN A 76 -5.19 8.77 -7.31
CA GLN A 76 -5.85 7.92 -8.30
C GLN A 76 -6.83 6.93 -7.63
N PRO A 77 -7.79 7.40 -6.81
CA PRO A 77 -8.72 6.51 -6.08
C PRO A 77 -9.53 5.62 -7.03
N GLY A 78 -9.74 6.04 -8.27
CA GLY A 78 -10.39 5.24 -9.32
C GLY A 78 -9.67 3.95 -9.71
N ARG A 79 -8.50 3.65 -9.13
CA ARG A 79 -7.76 2.38 -9.28
C ARG A 79 -7.75 1.52 -8.02
N ILE A 80 -8.47 1.95 -6.99
CA ILE A 80 -8.49 1.35 -5.65
C ILE A 80 -9.84 0.68 -5.44
N ARG A 81 -9.83 -0.58 -4.99
CA ARG A 81 -11.02 -1.34 -4.62
C ARG A 81 -11.01 -1.67 -3.14
N LEU A 82 -12.10 -1.36 -2.48
CA LEU A 82 -12.33 -1.66 -1.07
C LEU A 82 -13.50 -2.64 -0.95
N GLY A 83 -13.29 -3.71 -0.21
CA GLY A 83 -14.30 -4.68 0.19
C GLY A 83 -15.34 -4.11 1.15
N GLU A 84 -16.16 -4.98 1.71
CA GLU A 84 -17.13 -4.62 2.74
C GLU A 84 -16.45 -4.39 4.09
N ARG A 85 -17.02 -3.47 4.88
CA ARG A 85 -16.63 -3.19 6.27
C ARG A 85 -15.14 -2.86 6.45
N VAL A 86 -14.47 -2.40 5.39
CA VAL A 86 -13.09 -1.92 5.47
C VAL A 86 -13.03 -0.65 6.32
N VAL A 87 -12.08 -0.61 7.25
CA VAL A 87 -11.81 0.57 8.06
C VAL A 87 -10.51 1.21 7.61
N VAL A 88 -10.58 2.44 7.13
CA VAL A 88 -9.42 3.27 6.80
C VAL A 88 -9.34 4.38 7.84
N SER A 89 -8.41 4.26 8.79
CA SER A 89 -8.31 5.20 9.91
C SER A 89 -7.60 6.50 9.52
N ASP A 90 -7.43 7.40 10.49
CA ASP A 90 -6.99 8.77 10.25
C ASP A 90 -5.57 8.83 9.65
N GLY A 91 -5.34 9.78 8.74
CA GLY A 91 -4.01 10.03 8.16
C GLY A 91 -3.51 8.95 7.19
N CYS A 92 -4.30 7.92 6.90
CA CYS A 92 -3.93 6.91 5.90
C CYS A 92 -3.68 7.53 4.53
N ILE A 93 -2.71 6.99 3.81
CA ILE A 93 -2.38 7.40 2.44
C ILE A 93 -2.67 6.20 1.52
N LEU A 94 -3.64 6.35 0.62
CA LEU A 94 -3.95 5.36 -0.41
C LEU A 94 -3.56 5.93 -1.77
N ASP A 95 -2.39 5.51 -2.26
CA ASP A 95 -1.79 6.00 -3.48
C ASP A 95 -1.79 4.91 -4.55
N GLY A 96 -2.84 4.91 -5.38
CA GLY A 96 -3.09 3.90 -6.40
C GLY A 96 -2.37 4.16 -7.73
N ARG A 97 -1.31 4.96 -7.77
CA ARG A 97 -0.70 5.40 -9.03
C ARG A 97 -0.22 4.25 -9.92
N SER A 98 -0.77 4.20 -11.13
CA SER A 98 -0.30 3.31 -12.20
C SER A 98 -0.62 3.88 -13.58
N ASP A 99 0.33 3.72 -14.51
CA ASP A 99 0.16 4.08 -15.93
C ASP A 99 -0.58 2.98 -16.71
N GLU A 100 -0.42 1.72 -16.31
CA GLU A 100 -0.87 0.54 -17.08
C GLU A 100 -2.03 -0.22 -16.42
N ARG A 101 -2.11 -0.24 -15.09
CA ARG A 101 -3.04 -1.13 -14.36
C ARG A 101 -4.34 -0.43 -14.03
N ALA A 102 -5.46 -1.00 -14.45
CA ALA A 102 -6.79 -0.54 -14.05
C ALA A 102 -7.00 -0.63 -12.53
N GLU A 103 -6.43 -1.67 -11.89
CA GLU A 103 -6.50 -1.90 -10.45
C GLU A 103 -5.09 -2.00 -9.86
N SER A 104 -4.78 -1.12 -8.91
CA SER A 104 -3.47 -1.06 -8.25
C SER A 104 -3.53 -1.46 -6.79
N ILE A 105 -4.60 -1.10 -6.08
CA ILE A 105 -4.79 -1.46 -4.68
C ILE A 105 -6.13 -2.19 -4.52
N VAL A 106 -6.08 -3.37 -3.92
CA VAL A 106 -7.27 -4.15 -3.56
C VAL A 106 -7.20 -4.46 -2.06
N VAL A 107 -8.24 -4.09 -1.33
CA VAL A 107 -8.39 -4.35 0.10
C VAL A 107 -9.63 -5.22 0.30
N GLY A 108 -9.44 -6.43 0.83
CA GLY A 108 -10.50 -7.40 1.09
C GLY A 108 -11.44 -6.99 2.22
N ASP A 109 -12.49 -7.78 2.40
CA ASP A 109 -13.53 -7.52 3.39
C ASP A 109 -12.98 -7.56 4.83
N ASP A 110 -13.57 -6.77 5.71
CA ASP A 110 -13.21 -6.72 7.15
C ASP A 110 -11.74 -6.37 7.44
N ALA A 111 -11.02 -5.84 6.44
CA ALA A 111 -9.66 -5.36 6.64
C ALA A 111 -9.64 -4.00 7.36
N MET A 112 -8.65 -3.80 8.21
CA MET A 112 -8.48 -2.58 9.00
C MET A 112 -7.09 -1.98 8.78
N LEU A 113 -7.07 -0.74 8.32
CA LEU A 113 -5.88 0.11 8.22
C LEU A 113 -5.92 1.10 9.39
N SER A 114 -4.98 0.96 10.32
CA SER A 114 -4.83 1.87 11.45
C SER A 114 -4.22 3.21 11.03
N ASN A 115 -4.10 4.15 11.96
CA ASN A 115 -3.64 5.51 11.67
C ASN A 115 -2.30 5.56 10.93
N ASP A 116 -2.18 6.50 10.00
CA ASP A 116 -0.97 6.79 9.24
C ASP A 116 -0.43 5.58 8.44
N VAL A 117 -1.28 4.61 8.09
CA VAL A 117 -0.87 3.52 7.19
C VAL A 117 -0.76 4.05 5.75
N MET A 118 0.34 3.72 5.08
CA MET A 118 0.58 4.11 3.70
C MET A 118 0.57 2.89 2.79
N LEU A 119 -0.40 2.83 1.87
CA LEU A 119 -0.41 1.92 0.73
C LEU A 119 0.00 2.71 -0.51
N SER A 120 1.16 2.40 -1.09
CA SER A 120 1.71 3.17 -2.20
C SER A 120 2.12 2.31 -3.38
N CYS A 121 1.42 2.51 -4.49
CA CYS A 121 1.73 1.94 -5.79
C CYS A 121 2.41 2.98 -6.68
N LYS A 122 3.47 2.56 -7.36
CA LYS A 122 4.04 3.27 -8.52
C LYS A 122 4.33 2.25 -9.62
N ASN A 123 3.33 1.96 -10.44
CA ASN A 123 3.38 0.88 -11.43
C ASN A 123 3.65 -0.48 -10.77
N GLY A 124 2.90 -0.79 -9.72
CA GLY A 124 2.89 -2.08 -9.01
C GLY A 124 1.47 -2.45 -8.61
N SER A 125 1.31 -3.46 -7.75
CA SER A 125 0.01 -3.83 -7.19
C SER A 125 0.11 -4.26 -5.73
N ILE A 126 -0.80 -3.78 -4.89
CA ILE A 126 -0.95 -4.19 -3.50
C ILE A 126 -2.30 -4.90 -3.35
N ARG A 127 -2.28 -6.11 -2.79
CA ARG A 127 -3.50 -6.86 -2.44
C ARG A 127 -3.47 -7.23 -0.97
N LEU A 128 -4.50 -6.84 -0.24
CA LEU A 128 -4.76 -7.28 1.13
C LEU A 128 -5.97 -8.21 1.11
N GLY A 129 -5.82 -9.40 1.68
CA GLY A 129 -6.92 -10.35 1.84
C GLY A 129 -7.96 -9.89 2.87
N GLU A 130 -8.92 -10.75 3.12
CA GLU A 130 -9.97 -10.54 4.13
C GLU A 130 -9.39 -10.58 5.55
N HIS A 131 -10.02 -9.86 6.49
CA HIS A 131 -9.64 -9.83 7.91
C HIS A 131 -8.18 -9.44 8.18
N VAL A 132 -7.55 -8.68 7.28
CA VAL A 132 -6.18 -8.21 7.47
C VAL A 132 -6.15 -6.99 8.38
N GLY A 133 -5.38 -7.07 9.47
CA GLY A 133 -5.12 -5.95 10.37
C GLY A 133 -3.76 -5.32 10.12
N VAL A 134 -3.73 -4.06 9.67
CA VAL A 134 -2.50 -3.29 9.48
C VAL A 134 -2.41 -2.21 10.56
N ASN A 135 -1.44 -2.35 11.47
CA ASN A 135 -1.23 -1.41 12.56
C ASN A 135 -0.49 -0.14 12.13
N ALA A 136 -0.59 0.87 12.99
CA ALA A 136 -0.29 2.25 12.67
C ALA A 136 1.12 2.47 12.10
N ARG A 137 1.24 3.46 11.20
CA ARG A 137 2.50 3.91 10.58
C ARG A 137 3.23 2.83 9.76
N THR A 138 2.53 1.78 9.36
CA THR A 138 3.07 0.76 8.46
C THR A 138 3.07 1.28 7.03
N ILE A 139 4.16 1.02 6.32
CA ILE A 139 4.34 1.39 4.92
C ILE A 139 4.35 0.11 4.08
N ILE A 140 3.43 0.02 3.14
CA ILE A 140 3.35 -1.04 2.14
C ILE A 140 3.53 -0.39 0.78
N GLN A 141 4.61 -0.75 0.10
CA GLN A 141 4.99 -0.14 -1.17
C GLN A 141 5.16 -1.20 -2.24
N SER A 142 4.55 -0.96 -3.41
CA SER A 142 4.72 -1.76 -4.61
C SER A 142 5.12 -0.87 -5.79
N THR A 143 6.26 -1.14 -6.40
CA THR A 143 6.78 -0.38 -7.56
C THR A 143 7.40 -1.31 -8.60
N ASN A 144 7.55 -0.83 -9.84
CA ASN A 144 8.27 -1.52 -10.91
C ASN A 144 7.80 -2.97 -11.18
N ASP A 145 6.49 -3.21 -11.15
CA ASP A 145 5.84 -4.53 -11.30
C ASP A 145 6.26 -5.57 -10.27
N CYS A 146 6.68 -5.14 -9.08
CA CYS A 146 6.96 -6.02 -7.95
C CYS A 146 5.75 -6.01 -7.00
N PRO A 147 4.82 -6.98 -7.09
CA PRO A 147 3.56 -6.95 -6.34
C PRO A 147 3.78 -7.14 -4.84
N VAL A 148 2.85 -6.68 -4.02
CA VAL A 148 2.78 -7.04 -2.59
C VAL A 148 1.43 -7.69 -2.34
N ASP A 149 1.45 -8.99 -2.10
CA ASP A 149 0.24 -9.78 -1.83
C ASP A 149 0.26 -10.25 -0.36
N ILE A 150 -0.73 -9.83 0.42
CA ILE A 150 -0.92 -10.20 1.82
C ILE A 150 -2.19 -11.05 1.91
N GLY A 151 -2.04 -12.29 2.33
CA GLY A 151 -3.13 -13.24 2.50
C GLY A 151 -4.12 -12.83 3.59
N ARG A 152 -5.25 -13.53 3.65
CA ARG A 152 -6.27 -13.31 4.69
C ARG A 152 -5.75 -13.61 6.09
N ASP A 153 -6.42 -13.04 7.09
CA ASP A 153 -6.16 -13.24 8.52
C ASP A 153 -4.73 -12.84 8.95
N CYS A 154 -4.05 -12.00 8.18
CA CYS A 154 -2.73 -11.51 8.55
C CYS A 154 -2.82 -10.36 9.55
N ILE A 155 -1.88 -10.33 10.49
CA ILE A 155 -1.70 -9.21 11.42
C ILE A 155 -0.33 -8.59 11.17
N ILE A 156 -0.32 -7.33 10.77
CA ILE A 156 0.89 -6.55 10.53
C ILE A 156 1.06 -5.58 11.69
N GLY A 157 2.15 -5.75 12.44
CA GLY A 157 2.49 -4.90 13.58
C GLY A 157 2.76 -3.45 13.18
N GLN A 158 2.80 -2.56 14.17
CA GLN A 158 3.03 -1.13 13.95
C GLN A 158 4.38 -0.85 13.30
N SER A 159 4.43 0.19 12.46
CA SER A 159 5.67 0.67 11.82
C SER A 159 6.44 -0.40 11.03
N CYS A 160 5.73 -1.36 10.44
CA CYS A 160 6.36 -2.30 9.52
C CYS A 160 6.67 -1.63 8.18
N LEU A 161 7.65 -2.19 7.47
CA LEU A 161 8.05 -1.76 6.14
C LEU A 161 8.00 -2.96 5.19
N ILE A 162 7.05 -2.97 4.26
CA ILE A 162 6.87 -4.07 3.30
C ILE A 162 7.08 -3.48 1.90
N ILE A 163 8.19 -3.86 1.24
CA ILE A 163 8.59 -3.25 -0.03
C ILE A 163 8.75 -4.32 -1.10
N GLY A 164 7.89 -4.26 -2.11
CA GLY A 164 8.14 -4.86 -3.43
C GLY A 164 8.53 -3.76 -4.39
N GLY A 165 9.81 -3.62 -4.75
CA GLY A 165 10.23 -2.50 -5.60
C GLY A 165 11.40 -2.78 -6.52
N GLY A 166 12.01 -3.96 -6.40
CA GLY A 166 13.27 -4.25 -7.02
C GLY A 166 14.43 -3.55 -6.32
N SER A 167 15.63 -3.87 -6.80
CA SER A 167 16.88 -3.24 -6.39
C SER A 167 17.53 -2.57 -7.59
N TYR A 168 18.25 -1.48 -7.37
CA TYR A 168 19.10 -0.93 -8.42
C TYR A 168 20.15 -1.96 -8.83
N ASP A 169 20.43 -2.01 -10.12
CA ASP A 169 21.53 -2.81 -10.65
C ASP A 169 22.86 -2.38 -10.00
N LEU A 170 23.74 -3.36 -9.74
CA LEU A 170 25.02 -3.16 -9.09
C LEU A 170 26.21 -3.58 -9.96
N ASP A 171 25.97 -4.01 -11.20
CA ASP A 171 27.02 -4.56 -12.07
C ASP A 171 28.04 -3.50 -12.52
N ASP A 172 27.59 -2.27 -12.76
CA ASP A 172 28.45 -1.14 -13.08
C ASP A 172 28.65 -0.24 -11.85
N PRO A 173 29.85 -0.26 -11.21
CA PRO A 173 30.14 0.57 -10.05
C PRO A 173 30.28 2.06 -10.39
N ASP A 174 30.62 2.41 -11.64
CA ASP A 174 30.90 3.79 -12.07
C ASP A 174 29.62 4.54 -12.48
N ALA A 175 28.57 3.82 -12.85
CA ALA A 175 27.26 4.40 -13.12
C ALA A 175 26.62 4.99 -11.84
N LEU A 176 26.05 6.20 -11.96
CA LEU A 176 25.26 6.80 -10.87
C LEU A 176 24.01 5.97 -10.58
N THR A 177 23.70 5.67 -9.32
CA THR A 177 22.53 4.85 -8.94
C THR A 177 21.21 5.27 -9.59
N ARG A 178 20.98 6.58 -9.77
CA ARG A 178 19.76 7.12 -10.40
C ARG A 178 19.63 6.81 -11.90
N GLU A 179 20.72 6.42 -12.55
CA GLU A 179 20.80 6.07 -13.98
C GLU A 179 20.75 4.56 -14.18
N ARG A 180 20.95 3.79 -13.10
CA ARG A 180 20.96 2.33 -13.16
C ARG A 180 19.55 1.78 -13.39
N PRO A 181 19.42 0.70 -14.16
CA PRO A 181 18.17 -0.01 -14.28
C PRO A 181 17.78 -0.62 -12.92
N ILE A 182 16.48 -0.88 -12.76
CA ILE A 182 15.95 -1.55 -11.56
C ILE A 182 15.73 -3.02 -11.90
N ARG A 183 16.36 -3.92 -11.14
CA ARG A 183 16.13 -5.36 -11.20
C ARG A 183 14.89 -5.70 -10.39
N ARG A 184 13.88 -6.29 -11.04
CA ARG A 184 12.66 -6.74 -10.39
C ARG A 184 12.99 -7.90 -9.45
N ASP A 185 12.50 -7.84 -8.22
CA ASP A 185 12.75 -8.85 -7.17
C ASP A 185 11.61 -9.87 -7.05
N GLY A 186 10.51 -9.68 -7.80
CA GLY A 186 9.33 -10.55 -7.74
C GLY A 186 8.33 -10.16 -6.64
N GLY A 187 8.58 -9.09 -5.89
CA GLY A 187 7.65 -8.55 -4.91
C GLY A 187 7.67 -9.27 -3.56
N VAL A 188 6.63 -9.07 -2.76
CA VAL A 188 6.49 -9.69 -1.44
C VAL A 188 5.20 -10.51 -1.39
N THR A 189 5.28 -11.72 -0.84
CA THR A 189 4.10 -12.50 -0.51
C THR A 189 4.07 -12.85 0.97
N LEU A 190 3.04 -12.40 1.68
CA LEU A 190 2.68 -12.95 2.99
C LEU A 190 1.50 -13.89 2.77
N GLU A 191 1.66 -15.16 3.11
CA GLU A 191 0.56 -16.11 3.02
C GLU A 191 -0.45 -15.92 4.16
N GLU A 192 -1.51 -16.71 4.16
CA GLU A 192 -2.57 -16.64 5.17
C GLU A 192 -2.06 -16.78 6.61
N ASN A 193 -2.68 -16.04 7.52
CA ASN A 193 -2.44 -16.13 8.97
C ASN A 193 -0.96 -15.87 9.35
N VAL A 194 -0.30 -14.94 8.64
CA VAL A 194 1.04 -14.48 8.99
C VAL A 194 0.93 -13.35 10.01
N TRP A 195 1.79 -13.40 11.03
CA TRP A 195 1.94 -12.32 12.01
C TRP A 195 3.32 -11.68 11.90
N LEU A 196 3.35 -10.40 11.58
CA LEU A 196 4.56 -9.57 11.70
C LEU A 196 4.50 -8.78 13.01
N GLY A 197 5.52 -8.92 13.85
CA GLY A 197 5.74 -8.05 14.99
C GLY A 197 5.97 -6.59 14.57
N GLY A 198 5.92 -5.67 15.53
CA GLY A 198 6.18 -4.25 15.22
C GLY A 198 7.58 -4.01 14.64
N LYS A 199 7.72 -3.04 13.75
CA LYS A 199 8.99 -2.64 13.12
C LYS A 199 9.69 -3.76 12.33
N VAL A 200 8.92 -4.68 11.75
CA VAL A 200 9.48 -5.69 10.83
C VAL A 200 9.64 -5.07 9.44
N SER A 201 10.78 -5.33 8.82
CA SER A 201 11.04 -4.99 7.41
C SER A 201 11.02 -6.26 6.57
N VAL A 202 10.22 -6.30 5.51
CA VAL A 202 10.18 -7.40 4.53
C VAL A 202 10.59 -6.83 3.17
N LEU A 203 11.71 -7.34 2.64
CA LEU A 203 12.24 -6.91 1.35
C LEU A 203 11.70 -7.78 0.22
N GLY A 204 11.76 -7.28 -1.00
CA GLY A 204 11.23 -7.99 -2.16
C GLY A 204 12.00 -9.27 -2.49
N GLY A 205 11.33 -10.16 -3.21
CA GLY A 205 11.72 -11.56 -3.43
C GLY A 205 11.39 -12.50 -2.27
N VAL A 206 10.77 -12.00 -1.20
CA VAL A 206 10.47 -12.79 0.00
C VAL A 206 9.04 -13.32 -0.01
N ARG A 207 8.92 -14.61 0.34
CA ARG A 207 7.67 -15.25 0.72
C ARG A 207 7.70 -15.62 2.21
N VAL A 208 6.72 -15.16 2.98
CA VAL A 208 6.50 -15.60 4.36
C VAL A 208 5.35 -16.60 4.36
N GLY A 209 5.68 -17.86 4.66
CA GLY A 209 4.74 -18.97 4.58
C GLY A 209 3.61 -18.89 5.61
N ARG A 210 2.51 -19.58 5.31
CA ARG A 210 1.28 -19.58 6.11
C ARG A 210 1.55 -19.87 7.58
N GLY A 211 0.87 -19.14 8.47
CA GLY A 211 0.97 -19.38 9.91
C GLY A 211 2.32 -19.02 10.51
N SER A 212 3.20 -18.32 9.79
CA SER A 212 4.50 -17.92 10.31
C SER A 212 4.44 -16.63 11.12
N VAL A 213 5.35 -16.52 12.07
CA VAL A 213 5.50 -15.36 12.94
C VAL A 213 6.89 -14.76 12.72
N VAL A 214 6.94 -13.47 12.47
CA VAL A 214 8.20 -12.71 12.39
C VAL A 214 8.29 -11.80 13.59
N ALA A 215 9.30 -11.99 14.44
CA ALA A 215 9.47 -11.22 15.67
C ALA A 215 9.71 -9.74 15.38
N ALA A 216 9.35 -8.88 16.34
CA ALA A 216 9.51 -7.44 16.23
C ALA A 216 10.97 -7.04 15.92
N GLY A 217 11.12 -6.02 15.06
CA GLY A 217 12.43 -5.48 14.67
C GLY A 217 13.22 -6.34 13.67
N ALA A 218 12.68 -7.46 13.19
CA ALA A 218 13.39 -8.33 12.26
C ALA A 218 13.46 -7.76 10.82
N VAL A 219 14.50 -8.11 10.09
CA VAL A 219 14.69 -7.74 8.67
C VAL A 219 14.71 -9.00 7.82
N VAL A 220 13.62 -9.26 7.11
CA VAL A 220 13.40 -10.46 6.31
C VAL A 220 13.90 -10.23 4.90
N ILE A 221 15.01 -10.90 4.57
CA ILE A 221 15.66 -10.86 3.25
C ILE A 221 15.69 -12.24 2.56
N ARG A 222 15.10 -13.26 3.19
CA ARG A 222 14.98 -14.63 2.68
C ARG A 222 13.59 -15.14 3.05
N SER A 223 13.02 -15.98 2.20
CA SER A 223 11.71 -16.60 2.44
C SER A 223 11.69 -17.39 3.74
N VAL A 224 10.58 -17.27 4.47
CA VAL A 224 10.33 -17.96 5.74
C VAL A 224 9.37 -19.12 5.46
N PRO A 225 9.74 -20.37 5.76
CA PRO A 225 8.84 -21.52 5.58
C PRO A 225 7.54 -21.37 6.37
N ALA A 226 6.50 -22.11 6.01
CA ALA A 226 5.24 -22.10 6.73
C ALA A 226 5.40 -22.54 8.20
N ASN A 227 4.52 -22.07 9.08
CA ASN A 227 4.48 -22.38 10.50
C ASN A 227 5.83 -22.18 11.21
N SER A 228 6.61 -21.20 10.81
CA SER A 228 7.94 -20.92 11.38
C SER A 228 7.91 -19.66 12.25
N VAL A 229 8.83 -19.57 13.20
CA VAL A 229 9.15 -18.32 13.89
C VAL A 229 10.50 -17.83 13.38
N ALA A 230 10.54 -16.61 12.84
CA ALA A 230 11.75 -15.96 12.37
C ALA A 230 12.06 -14.69 13.17
N MET A 231 13.33 -14.40 13.42
CA MET A 231 13.77 -13.20 14.13
C MET A 231 15.19 -12.78 13.75
N GLY A 232 15.55 -11.54 14.03
CA GLY A 232 16.91 -11.01 13.84
C GLY A 232 17.11 -10.17 12.58
N VAL A 233 18.34 -9.69 12.40
CA VAL A 233 18.79 -8.87 11.27
C VAL A 233 20.13 -9.44 10.76
N PRO A 234 20.13 -10.22 9.66
CA PRO A 234 18.96 -10.69 8.91
C PRO A 234 18.12 -11.69 9.71
N ALA A 235 16.83 -11.78 9.38
CA ALA A 235 15.91 -12.71 10.03
C ALA A 235 16.28 -14.16 9.71
N ALA A 236 16.40 -14.97 10.76
CA ALA A 236 16.62 -16.42 10.67
C ALA A 236 15.47 -17.16 11.34
N VAL A 237 15.13 -18.34 10.81
CA VAL A 237 14.16 -19.23 11.45
C VAL A 237 14.78 -19.80 12.72
N VAL A 238 14.15 -19.56 13.87
CA VAL A 238 14.63 -20.02 15.18
C VAL A 238 13.89 -21.24 15.69
N ARG A 239 12.65 -21.45 15.24
CA ARG A 239 11.90 -22.69 15.53
C ARG A 239 10.75 -22.91 14.56
N SER A 240 10.36 -24.17 14.44
CA SER A 240 9.04 -24.56 13.93
C SER A 240 7.97 -24.31 15.01
N ARG A 241 6.74 -24.04 14.57
CA ARG A 241 5.52 -24.01 15.40
C ARG A 241 4.76 -25.33 15.37
N ARG A 242 5.24 -26.29 14.57
CA ARG A 242 4.80 -27.70 14.53
C ARG A 242 5.90 -28.60 15.03
#